data_AF-A0A1F9FEW4-F1
#
_entry.id   AF-A0A1F9FEW4-F1
#
_cell.length_a   1.000
_cell.length_b   1.000
_cell.length_c   1.000
_cell.angle_alpha   90.00
_cell.angle_beta   90.00
_cell.angle_gamma   90.00
#
_symmetry.space_group_name_H-M   'P 1'
#
loop_
_entity.id
_entity.type
_entity.pdbx_description
1 polymer ?
#
loop_
_entity_poly.entity_id
_entity_poly.type
_entity_poly.pdbx_seq_one_letter_code
_entity_poly.pdbx_strand_id
1 'polypeptide(L)'
;MERDGAERDAGEGDERVQLALAELRQRRTRTRAGERPAEAEQQAADGDTMWFGAELPDSKGGMDLYERRREGDGWGEPINLGDVNGEGDEGFPWVSPDGDEMYFHRNSASGGTGPAIWRSRRDGGGGFGVAEEIVYNFAGEANIDADGNLIFVHHYMTPPEDGPIAIREADLMIARRR
;
A
#
# COMPACT_ATOMS: atom_id res chain seq x y z
N MET A 1 -31.46 -42.78 6.82
CA MET A 1 -31.61 -41.42 7.38
C MET A 1 -30.26 -40.76 7.20
N GLU A 2 -30.10 -40.14 6.04
CA GLU A 2 -28.87 -39.49 5.58
C GLU A 2 -28.68 -38.15 6.31
N ARG A 3 -27.42 -37.78 6.55
CA ARG A 3 -27.04 -36.46 7.07
C ARG A 3 -26.50 -35.65 5.89
N ASP A 4 -27.28 -34.69 5.42
CA ASP A 4 -26.85 -33.69 4.46
C ASP A 4 -25.88 -32.71 5.14
N GLY A 5 -24.69 -32.58 4.57
CA GLY A 5 -23.70 -31.57 4.90
C GLY A 5 -23.95 -30.31 4.09
N ALA A 6 -24.12 -29.17 4.75
CA ALA A 6 -24.16 -27.87 4.11
C ALA A 6 -22.73 -27.47 3.70
N GLU A 7 -22.43 -27.58 2.41
CA GLU A 7 -21.37 -26.79 1.77
C GLU A 7 -21.79 -25.32 1.80
N ARG A 8 -21.02 -24.49 2.51
CA ARG A 8 -21.18 -23.03 2.47
C ARG A 8 -20.36 -22.50 1.30
N ASP A 9 -21.07 -21.87 0.37
CA ASP A 9 -20.55 -21.19 -0.80
C ASP A 9 -19.57 -20.08 -0.39
N ALA A 10 -18.30 -20.26 -0.75
CA ALA A 10 -17.22 -19.32 -0.47
C ALA A 10 -16.96 -18.35 -1.64
N GLY A 11 -17.75 -18.41 -2.73
CA GLY A 11 -17.49 -17.64 -3.96
C GLY A 11 -18.07 -16.22 -3.99
N GLU A 12 -19.25 -16.01 -3.40
CA GLU A 12 -19.99 -14.74 -3.58
C GLU A 12 -19.44 -13.54 -2.79
N GLY A 13 -18.75 -13.79 -1.69
CA GLY A 13 -18.20 -12.73 -0.82
C GLY A 13 -16.96 -12.04 -1.40
N ASP A 14 -16.16 -12.78 -2.16
CA ASP A 14 -14.94 -12.28 -2.79
C ASP A 14 -15.29 -11.38 -3.99
N GLU A 15 -16.21 -11.81 -4.86
CA GLU A 15 -16.61 -11.06 -6.05
C GLU A 15 -17.16 -9.66 -5.75
N ARG A 16 -17.94 -9.50 -4.67
CA ARG A 16 -18.47 -8.18 -4.26
C ARG A 16 -17.39 -7.23 -3.77
N VAL A 17 -16.36 -7.76 -3.12
CA VAL A 17 -15.18 -6.97 -2.71
C VAL A 17 -14.37 -6.59 -3.94
N GLN A 18 -14.13 -7.52 -4.86
CA GLN A 18 -13.42 -7.24 -6.12
C GLN A 18 -14.15 -6.18 -6.97
N LEU A 19 -15.50 -6.24 -7.03
CA LEU A 19 -16.33 -5.24 -7.72
C LEU A 19 -16.26 -3.87 -7.05
N ALA A 20 -16.35 -3.80 -5.73
CA ALA A 20 -16.24 -2.54 -4.99
C ALA A 20 -14.85 -1.90 -5.16
N LEU A 21 -13.78 -2.71 -5.13
CA LEU A 21 -12.41 -2.26 -5.41
C LEU A 21 -12.27 -1.78 -6.87
N ALA A 22 -12.85 -2.51 -7.84
CA ALA A 22 -12.86 -2.09 -9.23
C ALA A 22 -13.59 -0.76 -9.45
N GLU A 23 -14.70 -0.52 -8.75
CA GLU A 23 -15.42 0.77 -8.80
C GLU A 23 -14.63 1.91 -8.14
N LEU A 24 -13.93 1.64 -7.03
CA LEU A 24 -13.04 2.62 -6.39
C LEU A 24 -11.85 2.98 -7.30
N ARG A 25 -11.27 2.00 -8.01
CA ARG A 25 -10.25 2.21 -9.05
C ARG A 25 -10.77 3.10 -10.19
N GLN A 26 -11.98 2.83 -10.70
CA GLN A 26 -12.61 3.65 -11.73
C GLN A 26 -12.94 5.09 -11.28
N ARG A 27 -13.15 5.31 -9.97
CA ARG A 27 -13.38 6.66 -9.42
C ARG A 27 -12.08 7.46 -9.27
N ARG A 28 -10.94 6.79 -9.05
CA ARG A 28 -9.61 7.43 -8.92
C ARG A 28 -9.00 7.83 -10.27
N THR A 29 -9.36 7.18 -11.38
CA THR A 29 -8.83 7.47 -12.73
C THR A 29 -9.53 8.63 -13.47
N ARG A 30 -10.54 9.27 -12.85
CA ARG A 30 -11.33 10.32 -13.52
C ARG A 30 -10.76 11.71 -13.27
N THR A 31 -9.56 12.00 -13.78
CA THR A 31 -9.03 13.37 -13.82
C THR A 31 -9.61 14.15 -15.01
N ARG A 32 -10.18 15.33 -14.76
CA ARG A 32 -10.61 16.24 -15.82
C ARG A 32 -9.35 16.86 -16.46
N ALA A 33 -9.36 17.08 -17.78
CA ALA A 33 -8.27 17.77 -18.46
C ALA A 33 -8.00 19.13 -17.80
N GLY A 34 -6.81 19.30 -17.22
CA GLY A 34 -6.38 20.49 -16.47
C GLY A 34 -6.31 20.32 -14.94
N GLU A 35 -6.75 19.19 -14.38
CA GLU A 35 -6.51 18.84 -12.98
C GLU A 35 -5.17 18.14 -12.84
N ARG A 36 -4.41 18.48 -11.78
CA ARG A 36 -3.19 17.75 -11.40
C ARG A 36 -3.56 16.26 -11.26
N PRO A 37 -2.72 15.31 -11.73
CA PRO A 37 -2.95 13.88 -11.49
C PRO A 37 -3.20 13.70 -9.99
N ALA A 38 -4.13 12.80 -9.63
CA ALA A 38 -4.49 12.53 -8.24
C ALA A 38 -3.21 12.46 -7.40
N GLU A 39 -2.96 13.49 -6.60
CA GLU A 39 -1.74 13.57 -5.80
C GLU A 39 -1.78 12.43 -4.79
N ALA A 40 -0.68 11.70 -4.66
CA ALA A 40 -0.59 10.57 -3.74
C ALA A 40 -1.06 10.97 -2.34
N GLU A 41 -1.94 10.17 -1.74
CA GLU A 41 -2.54 10.44 -0.42
C GLU A 41 -1.47 10.62 0.67
N GLN A 42 -0.30 9.97 0.52
CA GLN A 42 0.89 10.21 1.32
C GLN A 42 2.17 10.00 0.48
N GLN A 43 3.22 10.78 0.80
CA GLN A 43 4.50 10.81 0.11
C GLN A 43 5.65 10.85 1.14
N ALA A 44 6.81 10.31 0.78
CA ALA A 44 8.05 10.47 1.51
C ALA A 44 9.01 11.37 0.72
N ALA A 45 9.85 12.15 1.41
CA ALA A 45 10.88 12.93 0.75
C ALA A 45 12.08 13.17 1.68
N ASP A 46 13.28 13.17 1.11
CA ASP A 46 14.54 13.50 1.81
C ASP A 46 15.07 14.91 1.49
N GLY A 47 14.34 15.65 0.66
CA GLY A 47 14.68 17.00 0.20
C GLY A 47 15.12 17.05 -1.27
N ASP A 48 15.85 16.03 -1.72
CA ASP A 48 16.33 15.88 -3.11
C ASP A 48 15.54 14.84 -3.90
N THR A 49 14.92 13.90 -3.21
CA THR A 49 14.09 12.83 -3.76
C THR A 49 12.73 12.84 -3.08
N MET A 50 11.70 12.53 -3.87
CA MET A 50 10.32 12.34 -3.41
C MET A 50 9.83 10.98 -3.89
N TRP A 51 9.30 10.18 -2.96
CA TRP A 51 8.69 8.87 -3.23
C TRP A 51 7.19 8.93 -2.99
N PHE A 52 6.42 8.34 -3.89
CA PHE A 52 4.96 8.41 -3.86
C PHE A 52 4.34 7.26 -4.65
N GLY A 53 3.07 6.95 -4.35
CA GLY A 53 2.28 6.01 -5.14
C GLY A 53 1.57 6.69 -6.30
N ALA A 54 1.56 6.09 -7.48
CA ALA A 54 0.81 6.56 -8.65
C ALA A 54 0.44 5.40 -9.59
N GLU A 55 -0.64 5.56 -10.34
CA GLU A 55 -1.00 4.70 -11.46
C GLU A 55 -0.59 5.44 -12.76
N LEU A 56 0.52 5.01 -13.36
CA LEU A 56 1.10 5.58 -14.58
C LEU A 56 1.19 4.49 -15.67
N PRO A 57 1.44 4.85 -16.95
CA PRO A 57 1.42 3.88 -18.05
C PRO A 57 2.42 2.72 -17.92
N ASP A 58 3.46 2.86 -17.10
CA ASP A 58 4.49 1.84 -16.84
C ASP A 58 4.31 1.13 -15.49
N SER A 59 3.20 1.33 -14.77
CA SER A 59 2.89 0.61 -13.54
C SER A 59 2.75 -0.88 -13.79
N LYS A 60 3.29 -1.70 -12.87
CA LYS A 60 3.23 -3.17 -12.93
C LYS A 60 1.86 -3.69 -12.47
N GLY A 61 1.30 -3.08 -11.43
CA GLY A 61 0.00 -3.42 -10.86
C GLY A 61 -1.05 -2.34 -11.15
N GLY A 62 -1.71 -1.87 -10.09
CA GLY A 62 -2.54 -0.67 -10.16
C GLY A 62 -1.71 0.56 -9.78
N MET A 63 -1.76 0.95 -8.51
CA MET A 63 -0.85 1.96 -7.97
C MET A 63 0.54 1.35 -7.72
N ASP A 64 1.57 1.91 -8.34
CA ASP A 64 2.97 1.54 -8.12
C ASP A 64 3.70 2.66 -7.35
N LEU A 65 4.85 2.35 -6.74
CA LEU A 65 5.74 3.35 -6.15
C LEU A 65 6.70 3.93 -7.19
N TYR A 66 6.83 5.25 -7.15
CA TYR A 66 7.68 6.06 -8.02
C TYR A 66 8.61 6.96 -7.20
N GLU A 67 9.74 7.35 -7.80
CA GLU A 67 10.54 8.49 -7.34
C GLU A 67 10.52 9.67 -8.31
N ARG A 68 10.73 10.87 -7.78
CA ARG A 68 11.12 12.06 -8.54
C ARG A 68 12.32 12.70 -7.85
N ARG A 69 13.23 13.24 -8.65
CA ARG A 69 14.37 14.01 -8.14
C ARG A 69 14.12 15.50 -8.31
N ARG A 70 14.70 16.30 -7.42
CA ARG A 70 14.65 17.76 -7.51
C ARG A 70 15.43 18.21 -8.74
N GLU A 71 14.79 19.02 -9.57
CA GLU A 71 15.36 19.61 -10.78
C GLU A 71 15.15 21.13 -10.74
N GLY A 72 16.19 21.87 -10.34
CA GLY A 72 16.10 23.30 -10.09
C GLY A 72 15.08 23.62 -8.98
N ASP A 73 14.11 24.48 -9.29
CA ASP A 73 13.04 24.89 -8.36
C ASP A 73 11.87 23.90 -8.34
N GLY A 74 11.92 22.82 -9.13
CA GLY A 74 10.84 21.85 -9.31
C GLY A 74 11.24 20.40 -9.09
N TRP A 75 10.35 19.51 -9.50
CA TRP A 75 10.55 18.05 -9.51
C TRP A 75 10.65 17.58 -10.95
N GLY A 76 11.57 16.66 -11.22
CA GLY A 76 11.70 15.98 -12.50
C GLY A 76 10.56 14.99 -12.77
N GLU A 77 10.70 14.26 -13.87
CA GLU A 77 9.75 13.22 -14.27
C GLU A 77 9.75 12.02 -13.31
N PRO A 78 8.60 11.34 -13.13
CA PRO A 78 8.50 10.16 -12.28
C PRO A 78 9.29 8.98 -12.86
N ILE A 79 9.96 8.24 -11.99
CA ILE A 79 10.71 7.02 -12.32
C ILE A 79 10.12 5.87 -11.51
N ASN A 80 9.63 4.82 -12.17
CA ASN A 80 9.10 3.62 -11.50
C ASN A 80 10.24 2.93 -10.71
N LEU A 81 9.96 2.54 -9.46
CA LEU A 81 10.98 1.97 -8.57
C LEU A 81 11.30 0.49 -8.85
N GLY A 82 10.66 -0.13 -9.83
CA GLY A 82 11.01 -1.46 -10.29
C GLY A 82 10.63 -2.54 -9.28
N ASP A 83 11.61 -3.29 -8.78
CA ASP A 83 11.39 -4.58 -8.09
C ASP A 83 10.69 -4.46 -6.73
N VAL A 84 10.64 -3.26 -6.15
CA VAL A 84 9.80 -2.99 -4.99
C VAL A 84 8.31 -3.13 -5.31
N ASN A 85 7.90 -2.80 -6.53
CA ASN A 85 6.51 -2.84 -7.00
C ASN A 85 6.07 -4.26 -7.37
N GLY A 86 4.80 -4.56 -7.15
CA GLY A 86 4.21 -5.89 -7.28
C GLY A 86 2.97 -5.84 -8.18
N GLU A 87 2.12 -6.88 -8.08
CA GLU A 87 0.83 -6.91 -8.78
C GLU A 87 -0.29 -6.18 -8.00
N GLY A 88 0.01 -5.70 -6.79
CA GLY A 88 -0.96 -5.08 -5.89
C GLY A 88 -1.13 -3.58 -6.13
N ASP A 89 -1.90 -2.95 -5.25
CA ASP A 89 -1.92 -1.49 -5.12
C ASP A 89 -0.93 -1.11 -3.99
N GLU A 90 0.11 -0.36 -4.34
CA GLU A 90 1.10 0.19 -3.42
C GLU A 90 0.90 1.68 -3.14
N GLY A 91 1.37 2.12 -1.98
CA GLY A 91 1.18 3.50 -1.53
C GLY A 91 1.65 3.72 -0.11
N PHE A 92 1.50 4.96 0.34
CA PHE A 92 1.91 5.44 1.67
C PHE A 92 3.37 5.07 1.98
N PRO A 93 4.32 5.44 1.10
CA PRO A 93 5.71 5.12 1.33
C PRO A 93 6.25 5.95 2.49
N TRP A 94 7.12 5.30 3.25
CA TRP A 94 8.04 5.90 4.19
C TRP A 94 9.43 5.36 3.88
N VAL A 95 10.43 6.23 3.85
CA VAL A 95 11.83 5.87 3.61
C VAL A 95 12.63 6.20 4.86
N SER A 96 13.51 5.28 5.25
CA SER A 96 14.36 5.47 6.43
C SER A 96 15.29 6.67 6.26
N PRO A 97 15.68 7.34 7.36
CA PRO A 97 16.57 8.51 7.28
C PRO A 97 17.91 8.24 6.61
N ASP A 98 18.40 6.99 6.64
CA ASP A 98 19.60 6.54 5.95
C ASP A 98 19.36 6.14 4.49
N GLY A 99 18.10 6.07 4.05
CA GLY A 99 17.71 5.70 2.68
C GLY A 99 17.78 4.20 2.37
N ASP A 100 18.09 3.36 3.37
CA ASP A 100 18.35 1.93 3.18
C ASP A 100 17.08 1.05 3.23
N GLU A 101 16.00 1.53 3.82
CA GLU A 101 14.74 0.80 3.94
C GLU A 101 13.55 1.66 3.49
N MET A 102 12.62 1.02 2.78
CA MET A 102 11.32 1.58 2.44
C MET A 102 10.23 0.72 3.07
N TYR A 103 9.25 1.38 3.69
CA TYR A 103 8.06 0.78 4.27
C TYR A 103 6.85 1.37 3.56
N PHE A 104 5.88 0.54 3.22
CA PHE A 104 4.73 0.97 2.44
C PHE A 104 3.57 0.01 2.65
N HIS A 105 2.38 0.39 2.22
CA HIS A 105 1.24 -0.53 2.22
C HIS A 105 1.11 -1.28 0.90
N ARG A 106 0.61 -2.50 0.96
CA ARG A 106 0.13 -3.26 -0.20
C ARG A 106 -0.92 -4.24 0.28
N ASN A 107 -1.85 -4.65 -0.58
CA ASN A 107 -2.71 -5.80 -0.29
C ASN A 107 -1.87 -6.99 0.20
N SER A 108 -2.38 -7.70 1.21
CA SER A 108 -1.65 -8.84 1.73
C SER A 108 -1.54 -9.98 0.71
N ALA A 109 -0.34 -10.53 0.56
CA ALA A 109 -0.11 -11.75 -0.22
C ALA A 109 -0.56 -13.02 0.53
N SER A 110 -0.84 -12.91 1.82
CA SER A 110 -1.25 -14.02 2.69
C SER A 110 -2.77 -14.25 2.71
N GLY A 111 -3.53 -13.55 1.86
CA GLY A 111 -4.99 -13.74 1.71
C GLY A 111 -5.87 -12.81 2.56
N GLY A 112 -5.32 -11.72 3.08
CA GLY A 112 -6.05 -10.72 3.85
C GLY A 112 -6.76 -9.70 2.96
N THR A 113 -7.95 -9.24 3.38
CA THR A 113 -8.80 -8.31 2.59
C THR A 113 -8.43 -6.83 2.75
N GLY A 114 -7.30 -6.51 3.39
CA GLY A 114 -6.89 -5.14 3.63
C GLY A 114 -5.39 -4.92 3.52
N PRO A 115 -4.94 -3.68 3.78
CA PRO A 115 -3.54 -3.33 3.64
C PRO A 115 -2.70 -4.12 4.64
N ALA A 116 -1.57 -4.61 4.16
CA ALA A 116 -0.47 -5.10 4.96
C ALA A 116 0.68 -4.10 4.87
N ILE A 117 1.59 -4.14 5.84
CA ILE A 117 2.84 -3.37 5.78
C ILE A 117 3.88 -4.25 5.12
N TRP A 118 4.50 -3.69 4.09
CA TRP A 118 5.60 -4.29 3.35
C TRP A 118 6.87 -3.49 3.57
N ARG A 119 8.00 -4.18 3.51
CA ARG A 119 9.34 -3.60 3.58
C ARG A 119 10.12 -3.95 2.34
N SER A 120 10.85 -2.99 1.78
CA SER A 120 11.94 -3.24 0.85
C SER A 120 13.24 -2.66 1.38
N ARG A 121 14.36 -3.31 1.03
CA ARG A 121 15.71 -2.83 1.33
C ARG A 121 16.36 -2.33 0.06
N ARG A 122 17.17 -1.29 0.18
CA ARG A 122 18.02 -0.82 -0.90
C ARG A 122 19.00 -1.93 -1.29
N ASP A 123 19.16 -2.15 -2.59
CA ASP A 123 20.11 -3.12 -3.13
C ASP A 123 21.49 -2.47 -3.39
N GLY A 124 22.47 -3.31 -3.75
CA GLY A 124 23.83 -2.83 -4.06
C GLY A 124 23.94 -1.98 -5.35
N GLY A 125 22.88 -1.93 -6.17
CA GLY A 125 22.76 -1.07 -7.34
C GLY A 125 22.13 0.29 -7.03
N GLY A 126 21.61 0.46 -5.82
CA GLY A 126 20.99 1.68 -5.35
C GLY A 126 19.51 1.83 -5.72
N GLY A 127 18.84 0.74 -6.11
CA GLY A 127 17.38 0.67 -6.19
C GLY A 127 16.79 0.05 -4.92
N PHE A 128 15.47 0.06 -4.79
CA PHE A 128 14.78 -0.75 -3.79
C PHE A 128 14.52 -2.16 -4.35
N GLY A 129 14.95 -3.18 -3.61
CA GLY A 129 14.82 -4.57 -4.02
C GLY A 129 13.40 -5.12 -3.84
N VAL A 130 13.27 -6.44 -4.03
CA VAL A 130 12.00 -7.16 -3.82
C VAL A 130 11.50 -6.95 -2.40
N ALA A 131 10.23 -6.57 -2.28
CA ALA A 131 9.59 -6.33 -1.00
C ALA A 131 9.10 -7.61 -0.30
N GLU A 132 9.08 -7.57 1.03
CA GLU A 132 8.55 -8.61 1.90
C GLU A 132 7.40 -8.08 2.77
N GLU A 133 6.37 -8.90 2.98
CA GLU A 133 5.28 -8.59 3.91
C GLU A 133 5.80 -8.76 5.35
N ILE A 134 5.67 -7.72 6.18
CA ILE A 134 6.17 -7.74 7.57
C ILE A 134 5.05 -7.66 8.62
N VAL A 135 3.88 -7.12 8.27
CA VAL A 135 2.70 -7.09 9.16
C VAL A 135 1.45 -7.41 8.36
N TYR A 136 0.81 -8.53 8.71
CA TYR A 136 -0.52 -8.97 8.28
C TYR A 136 -1.56 -8.55 9.33
N ASN A 137 -2.80 -8.10 9.10
CA ASN A 137 -3.58 -7.54 8.00
C ASN A 137 -4.19 -6.25 8.59
N PHE A 138 -4.72 -5.32 7.80
CA PHE A 138 -5.32 -4.07 8.23
C PHE A 138 -4.33 -3.14 8.92
N ALA A 139 -3.07 -3.18 8.47
CA ALA A 139 -1.98 -2.38 8.97
C ALA A 139 -1.53 -1.38 7.89
N GLY A 140 -1.34 -0.12 8.26
CA GLY A 140 -0.96 0.96 7.33
C GLY A 140 -0.23 2.10 8.02
N GLU A 141 0.16 3.10 7.22
CA GLU A 141 0.79 4.36 7.70
C GLU A 141 2.05 4.10 8.55
N ALA A 142 2.86 3.14 8.08
CA ALA A 142 4.07 2.70 8.76
C ALA A 142 5.12 3.81 8.85
N ASN A 143 5.75 3.93 10.01
CA ASN A 143 6.92 4.76 10.28
C ASN A 143 7.88 4.01 11.21
N ILE A 144 9.17 4.33 11.19
CA ILE A 144 10.14 3.79 12.15
C ILE A 144 10.58 4.91 13.11
N ASP A 145 10.63 4.60 14.41
CA ASP A 145 11.17 5.53 15.41
C ASP A 145 12.71 5.50 15.48
N ALA A 146 13.29 6.39 16.29
CA ALA A 146 14.75 6.50 16.43
C ALA A 146 15.42 5.23 16.99
N ASP A 147 14.68 4.37 17.68
CA ASP A 147 15.17 3.10 18.23
C ASP A 147 15.00 1.94 17.21
N GLY A 148 14.43 2.21 16.04
CA GLY A 148 14.18 1.22 15.01
C GLY A 148 12.88 0.43 15.22
N ASN A 149 11.97 0.88 16.08
CA ASN A 149 10.67 0.25 16.27
C ASN A 149 9.70 0.68 15.16
N LEU A 150 8.92 -0.28 14.67
CA LEU A 150 7.86 -0.01 13.70
C LEU A 150 6.63 0.54 14.41
N ILE A 151 6.23 1.75 14.05
CA ILE A 151 5.00 2.40 14.46
C ILE A 151 4.02 2.35 13.29
N PHE A 152 2.79 1.92 13.53
CA PHE A 152 1.80 1.82 12.47
C PHE A 152 0.37 1.91 13.01
N VAL A 153 -0.56 2.25 12.12
CA VAL A 153 -1.99 2.19 12.42
C VAL A 153 -2.50 0.80 12.09
N HIS A 154 -3.22 0.19 13.03
CA HIS A 154 -3.95 -1.06 12.83
C HIS A 154 -5.44 -0.80 12.90
N HIS A 155 -6.16 -1.12 11.83
CA HIS A 155 -7.60 -0.92 11.75
C HIS A 155 -8.33 -2.17 12.22
N TYR A 156 -9.23 -1.99 13.17
CA TYR A 156 -10.21 -3.01 13.50
C TYR A 156 -11.46 -2.82 12.65
N MET A 157 -11.73 -3.78 11.78
CA MET A 157 -12.88 -3.79 10.90
C MET A 157 -13.78 -4.96 11.25
N THR A 158 -15.09 -4.71 11.30
CA THR A 158 -16.05 -5.81 11.42
C THR A 158 -16.40 -6.29 10.02
N PRO A 159 -16.28 -7.59 9.72
CA PRO A 159 -16.89 -8.13 8.51
C PRO A 159 -18.39 -7.83 8.54
N PRO A 160 -18.99 -7.48 7.40
CA PRO A 160 -20.37 -7.06 7.41
C PRO A 160 -21.29 -8.24 7.68
N GLU A 161 -22.20 -8.09 8.64
CA GLU A 161 -23.40 -8.94 8.70
C GLU A 161 -24.38 -8.54 7.58
N ASP A 162 -24.53 -7.24 7.27
CA ASP A 162 -25.44 -6.71 6.21
C ASP A 162 -25.05 -5.28 5.72
N GLY A 163 -23.82 -5.03 5.27
CA GLY A 163 -23.40 -3.68 4.83
C GLY A 163 -22.01 -3.55 4.21
N PRO A 164 -21.53 -2.34 3.87
CA PRO A 164 -20.14 -2.14 3.46
C PRO A 164 -19.19 -2.37 4.64
N ILE A 165 -17.93 -2.72 4.34
CA ILE A 165 -16.85 -2.78 5.33
C ILE A 165 -16.77 -1.41 6.04
N ALA A 166 -16.81 -1.43 7.36
CA ALA A 166 -16.71 -0.23 8.19
C ALA A 166 -15.56 -0.37 9.18
N ILE A 167 -14.69 0.64 9.21
CA ILE A 167 -13.69 0.82 10.26
C ILE A 167 -14.43 1.10 11.56
N ARG A 168 -14.18 0.30 12.60
CA ARG A 168 -14.73 0.52 13.93
C ARG A 168 -13.75 1.26 14.83
N GLU A 169 -12.48 0.92 14.69
CA GLU A 169 -11.40 1.45 15.51
C GLU A 169 -10.11 1.47 14.68
N ALA A 170 -9.21 2.36 15.07
CA ALA A 170 -7.87 2.46 14.54
C ALA A 170 -6.93 2.72 15.73
N ASP A 171 -6.01 1.79 15.96
CA ASP A 171 -5.06 1.85 17.06
C ASP A 171 -3.66 2.16 16.54
N LEU A 172 -2.91 2.93 17.31
CA LEU A 172 -1.48 3.10 17.09
C LEU A 172 -0.73 1.93 17.75
N MET A 173 -0.05 1.14 16.94
CA MET A 173 0.71 -0.03 17.37
C MET A 173 2.21 0.24 17.28
N ILE A 174 2.97 -0.32 18.21
CA ILE A 174 4.45 -0.27 18.21
C ILE A 174 4.98 -1.70 18.26
N ALA A 175 5.60 -2.14 17.17
CA ALA A 175 6.36 -3.38 17.10
C ALA A 175 7.83 -3.10 17.42
N ARG A 176 8.29 -3.59 18.57
CA ARG A 176 9.65 -3.32 19.05
C ARG A 176 10.68 -4.17 18.35
N ARG A 177 11.78 -3.53 17.93
CA ARG A 177 12.97 -4.24 17.47
C ARG A 177 13.61 -4.94 18.68
N ARG A 178 13.82 -6.25 18.58
CA ARG A 178 14.45 -7.06 19.64
C ARG A 178 15.93 -7.27 19.36
#